data_AF-A0A816F4K5-F1
#
_entry.id   AF-A0A816F4K5-F1
#
_cell.length_a   1.000
_cell.length_b   1.000
_cell.length_c   1.000
_cell.angle_alpha   90.00
_cell.angle_beta   90.00
_cell.angle_gamma   90.00
#
_symmetry.space_group_name_H-M   'P 1'
#
loop_
_entity.id
_entity.type
_entity.pdbx_description
1 polymer ?
#
loop_
_entity_poly.entity_id
_entity_poly.type
_entity_poly.pdbx_seq_one_letter_code
_entity_poly.pdbx_strand_id
1 'polypeptide(L)'
;MGNDVLSIRTAQHWFNCFKNGNVELDDLPRSGRPFELDVDLLKQLIEEDPRLTSRYLAEQLGCSHTVVEKHLNKLGKRWKYGVWIPHELSPQQLQFRVDVCMDLMTSHRNYQWLRNLITGDENWVLP
;
A
#
# COMPACT_ATOMS: atom_id res chain seq x y z
N MET A 1 -22.62 49.89 1.45
CA MET A 1 -22.80 48.50 1.01
C MET A 1 -22.24 47.60 2.11
N GLY A 2 -22.90 46.50 2.45
CA GLY A 2 -22.44 45.62 3.54
C GLY A 2 -21.04 45.08 3.26
N ASN A 3 -20.24 44.89 4.29
CA ASN A 3 -18.83 44.44 4.19
C ASN A 3 -18.66 43.00 3.67
N ASP A 4 -19.76 42.33 3.31
CA ASP A 4 -19.81 40.93 2.90
C ASP A 4 -20.45 40.75 1.52
N VAL A 5 -20.47 41.81 0.69
CA VAL A 5 -21.04 41.79 -0.66
C VAL A 5 -19.93 41.54 -1.69
N LEU A 6 -20.22 40.68 -2.67
CA LEU A 6 -19.32 40.39 -3.80
C LEU A 6 -18.88 41.68 -4.52
N SER A 7 -17.61 41.72 -4.94
CA SER A 7 -17.11 42.83 -5.75
C SER A 7 -17.82 42.88 -7.11
N ILE A 8 -18.00 44.09 -7.67
CA ILE A 8 -18.58 44.29 -9.01
C ILE A 8 -17.80 43.48 -10.06
N ARG A 9 -16.48 43.37 -9.93
CA ARG A 9 -15.62 42.58 -10.84
C ARG A 9 -15.95 41.09 -10.78
N THR A 10 -16.17 40.55 -9.58
CA THR A 10 -16.57 39.15 -9.38
C THR A 10 -17.94 38.89 -9.98
N ALA A 11 -18.90 39.79 -9.79
CA ALA A 11 -20.24 39.68 -10.37
C ALA A 11 -20.23 39.70 -11.92
N GLN A 12 -19.43 40.59 -12.52
CA GLN A 12 -19.26 40.65 -13.98
C GLN A 12 -18.60 39.39 -14.54
N HIS A 13 -17.60 38.83 -13.84
CA HIS A 13 -16.95 37.59 -14.22
C HIS A 13 -17.95 36.41 -14.24
N TRP A 14 -18.70 36.21 -13.15
CA TRP A 14 -19.72 35.16 -13.07
C TRP A 14 -20.83 35.34 -14.10
N PHE A 15 -21.29 36.58 -14.34
CA PHE A 15 -22.30 36.86 -15.37
C PHE A 15 -21.82 36.43 -16.77
N ASN A 16 -20.55 36.67 -17.10
CA ASN A 16 -19.97 36.22 -18.37
C ASN A 16 -19.84 34.68 -18.42
N CYS A 17 -19.43 34.02 -17.34
CA CYS A 17 -19.38 32.56 -17.26
C CYS A 17 -20.76 31.94 -17.54
N PHE A 18 -21.81 32.43 -16.87
CA PHE A 18 -23.18 31.96 -17.07
C PHE A 18 -23.71 32.26 -18.47
N LYS A 19 -23.43 33.45 -19.01
CA LYS A 19 -23.80 33.81 -20.39
C LYS A 19 -23.16 32.88 -21.42
N ASN A 20 -21.95 32.39 -21.15
CA ASN A 20 -21.22 31.47 -22.02
C ASN A 20 -21.59 29.99 -21.74
N GLY A 21 -22.61 29.72 -20.92
CA GLY A 21 -23.11 28.38 -20.64
C GLY A 21 -22.32 27.61 -19.58
N ASN A 22 -21.32 28.22 -18.94
CA ASN A 22 -20.64 27.61 -17.80
C ASN A 22 -21.42 27.93 -16.51
N VAL A 23 -22.17 26.95 -16.03
CA VAL A 23 -22.96 27.00 -14.79
C VAL A 23 -22.30 26.25 -13.63
N GLU A 24 -21.05 25.78 -13.82
CA GLU A 24 -20.27 25.14 -12.77
C GLU A 24 -19.87 26.20 -11.74
N LEU A 25 -20.33 26.00 -10.50
CA LEU A 25 -20.08 26.91 -9.38
C LEU A 25 -18.81 26.54 -8.60
N ASP A 26 -18.29 25.34 -8.84
CA ASP A 26 -17.09 24.84 -8.19
C ASP A 26 -15.85 25.55 -8.75
N ASP A 27 -14.88 25.78 -7.88
CA ASP A 27 -13.59 26.30 -8.30
C ASP A 27 -12.90 25.30 -9.24
N LEU A 28 -12.39 25.81 -10.36
CA LEU A 28 -11.52 25.03 -11.23
C LEU A 28 -10.30 24.51 -10.44
N PRO A 29 -9.73 23.36 -10.85
CA PRO A 29 -8.52 22.83 -10.23
C PRO A 29 -7.43 23.90 -10.15
N ARG A 30 -7.09 24.30 -8.93
CA ARG A 30 -6.03 25.27 -8.69
C ARG A 30 -4.68 24.59 -8.90
N SER A 31 -3.74 25.26 -9.55
CA SER A 31 -2.35 24.85 -9.59
C SER A 31 -1.76 24.96 -8.18
N GLY A 32 -1.80 23.87 -7.44
CA GLY A 32 -1.14 23.76 -6.14
C GLY A 32 0.38 23.91 -6.26
N ARG A 33 1.10 23.83 -5.13
CA ARG A 33 2.57 23.81 -5.15
C ARG A 33 3.04 22.64 -6.03
N PRO A 34 3.83 22.87 -7.10
CA PRO A 34 4.45 21.79 -7.84
C PRO A 34 5.50 21.14 -6.93
N PHE A 35 5.22 19.90 -6.52
CA PHE A 35 6.21 19.02 -5.91
C PHE A 35 6.02 17.65 -6.54
N GLU A 36 6.85 17.35 -7.53
CA GLU A 36 6.88 16.04 -8.14
C GLU A 36 7.94 15.22 -7.43
N LEU A 37 7.47 14.39 -6.48
CA LEU A 37 8.23 13.23 -6.06
C LEU A 37 8.23 12.26 -7.24
N ASP A 38 9.38 11.69 -7.58
CA ASP A 38 9.46 10.60 -8.55
C ASP A 38 8.79 9.35 -7.95
N VAL A 39 7.52 9.15 -8.33
CA VAL A 39 6.69 8.06 -7.82
C VAL A 39 7.15 6.71 -8.34
N ASP A 40 7.74 6.66 -9.53
CA ASP A 40 8.17 5.41 -10.14
C ASP A 40 9.49 4.94 -9.50
N LEU A 41 10.41 5.85 -9.22
CA LEU A 41 11.59 5.55 -8.40
C LEU A 41 11.19 5.09 -6.98
N LEU A 42 10.20 5.73 -6.35
CA LEU A 42 9.69 5.28 -5.04
C LEU A 42 9.13 3.85 -5.11
N LYS A 43 8.36 3.51 -6.16
CA LYS A 43 7.84 2.14 -6.33
C LYS A 43 8.98 1.13 -6.51
N GLN A 44 9.95 1.44 -7.35
CA GLN A 44 11.10 0.57 -7.61
C GLN A 44 11.85 0.25 -6.31
N LEU A 45 12.17 1.27 -5.51
CA LEU A 45 12.87 1.07 -4.23
C LEU A 45 12.09 0.17 -3.25
N ILE A 46 10.77 0.30 -3.21
CA ILE A 46 9.90 -0.54 -2.34
C ILE A 46 9.79 -1.97 -2.86
N GLU A 47 9.79 -2.16 -4.19
CA GLU A 47 9.76 -3.49 -4.81
C GLU A 47 11.07 -4.23 -4.61
N GLU A 48 12.21 -3.53 -4.64
CA GLU A 48 13.53 -4.08 -4.34
C GLU A 48 13.65 -4.48 -2.86
N ASP A 49 13.31 -3.58 -1.93
CA ASP A 49 13.25 -3.92 -0.50
C ASP A 49 12.08 -3.21 0.22
N PRO A 50 11.02 -3.94 0.60
CA PRO A 50 9.89 -3.35 1.32
C PRO A 50 10.21 -3.00 2.79
N ARG A 51 11.42 -3.32 3.29
CA ARG A 51 11.85 -3.03 4.66
C ARG A 51 12.55 -1.68 4.81
N LEU A 52 12.80 -0.97 3.71
CA LEU A 52 13.45 0.34 3.74
C LEU A 52 12.67 1.34 4.60
N THR A 53 13.42 2.17 5.33
CA THR A 53 12.82 3.20 6.19
C THR A 53 12.38 4.42 5.39
N SER A 54 11.36 5.14 5.86
CA SER A 54 10.90 6.37 5.21
C SER A 54 11.99 7.44 5.13
N ARG A 55 12.94 7.46 6.09
CA ARG A 55 14.10 8.36 6.07
C ARG A 55 15.09 8.01 4.97
N TYR A 56 15.44 6.73 4.83
CA TYR A 56 16.32 6.27 3.77
C TYR A 56 15.74 6.57 2.39
N LEU A 57 14.46 6.27 2.19
CA LEU A 57 13.75 6.60 0.95
C LEU A 57 13.76 8.11 0.66
N ALA A 58 13.63 8.94 1.69
CA ALA A 58 13.65 10.39 1.56
C ALA A 58 15.01 10.92 1.11
N GLU A 59 16.10 10.34 1.64
CA GLU A 59 17.47 10.66 1.21
C GLU A 59 17.68 10.28 -0.27
N GLN A 60 17.24 9.10 -0.69
CA GLN A 60 17.35 8.66 -2.09
C GLN A 60 16.52 9.53 -3.05
N LEU A 61 15.35 9.97 -2.60
CA LEU A 61 14.41 10.78 -3.41
C LEU A 61 14.63 12.28 -3.29
N GLY A 62 15.62 12.73 -2.51
CA GLY A 62 15.91 14.15 -2.30
C GLY A 62 14.74 14.95 -1.69
N CYS A 63 13.92 14.31 -0.85
CA CYS A 63 12.71 14.91 -0.27
C CYS A 63 12.65 14.75 1.25
N SER A 64 11.59 15.25 1.90
CA SER A 64 11.38 15.01 3.33
C SER A 64 10.69 13.66 3.57
N HIS A 65 11.00 12.98 4.68
CA HIS A 65 10.36 11.70 5.01
C HIS A 65 8.82 11.79 5.09
N THR A 66 8.29 12.94 5.49
CA THR A 66 6.84 13.21 5.54
C THR A 66 6.20 13.20 4.15
N VAL A 67 6.94 13.57 3.11
CA VAL A 67 6.47 13.48 1.73
C VAL A 67 6.45 12.03 1.30
N VAL A 68 7.50 11.26 1.56
CA VAL A 68 7.53 9.81 1.30
C VAL A 68 6.33 9.11 1.95
N GLU A 69 6.07 9.37 3.23
CA GLU A 69 4.93 8.76 3.95
C GLU A 69 3.58 9.13 3.31
N LYS A 70 3.38 10.38 2.91
CA LYS A 70 2.16 10.81 2.19
C LYS A 70 2.01 10.05 0.86
N HIS A 71 3.08 9.89 0.11
CA HIS A 71 3.05 9.18 -1.17
C HIS A 71 2.84 7.67 -0.98
N LEU A 72 3.49 7.04 0.01
CA LEU A 72 3.24 5.65 0.39
C LEU A 72 1.77 5.40 0.74
N ASN A 73 1.17 6.29 1.53
CA ASN A 73 -0.25 6.22 1.88
C ASN A 73 -1.15 6.36 0.64
N LYS A 74 -0.85 7.29 -0.29
CA LYS A 74 -1.56 7.42 -1.56
C LYS A 74 -1.45 6.17 -2.45
N LEU A 75 -0.31 5.47 -2.38
CA LEU A 75 -0.09 4.18 -3.06
C LEU A 75 -0.72 2.99 -2.33
N GLY A 76 -1.40 3.21 -1.19
CA GLY A 76 -1.98 2.14 -0.38
C GLY A 76 -0.95 1.26 0.34
N LYS A 77 0.31 1.71 0.42
CA LYS A 77 1.38 1.00 1.11
C LYS A 77 1.29 1.30 2.60
N ARG A 78 1.33 0.25 3.42
CA ARG A 78 1.35 0.31 4.87
C ARG A 78 2.44 -0.58 5.42
N TRP A 79 3.11 -0.10 6.46
CA TRP A 79 4.12 -0.90 7.13
C TRP A 79 3.47 -2.05 7.90
N LYS A 80 4.13 -3.21 7.89
CA LYS A 80 3.72 -4.41 8.62
C LYS A 80 4.95 -5.09 9.21
N TYR A 81 4.78 -5.71 10.37
CA TYR A 81 5.79 -6.59 10.94
C TYR A 81 6.05 -7.79 10.03
N GLY A 82 7.30 -8.24 9.99
CA GLY A 82 7.66 -9.51 9.39
C GLY A 82 7.02 -10.67 10.15
N VAL A 83 6.76 -11.77 9.44
CA VAL A 83 6.31 -13.02 10.05
C VAL A 83 7.54 -13.75 10.59
N TRP A 84 7.45 -14.23 11.84
CA TRP A 84 8.50 -15.08 12.40
C TRP A 84 8.47 -16.46 11.72
N ILE A 85 9.60 -16.86 11.15
CA ILE A 85 9.75 -18.16 10.50
C ILE A 85 10.57 -19.05 11.46
N PRO A 86 10.04 -20.21 11.89
CA PRO A 86 10.69 -21.03 12.92
C PRO A 86 12.08 -21.54 12.54
N HIS A 87 12.30 -21.81 11.26
CA HIS A 87 13.55 -22.38 10.78
C HIS A 87 13.85 -21.93 9.36
N GLU A 88 15.12 -21.64 9.08
CA GLU A 88 15.61 -21.39 7.73
C GLU A 88 15.89 -22.72 7.05
N LEU A 89 15.07 -23.05 6.04
CA LEU A 89 15.14 -24.34 5.36
C LEU A 89 16.19 -24.32 4.26
N SER A 90 16.92 -25.43 4.10
CA SER A 90 17.77 -25.64 2.94
C SER A 90 16.92 -25.83 1.66
N PRO A 91 17.50 -25.59 0.47
CA PRO A 91 16.82 -25.86 -0.80
C PRO A 91 16.30 -27.31 -0.91
N GLN A 92 17.05 -28.30 -0.39
CA GLN A 92 16.61 -29.69 -0.41
C GLN A 92 15.41 -29.93 0.53
N GLN A 93 15.42 -29.32 1.73
CA GLN A 93 14.31 -29.41 2.68
C GLN A 93 13.04 -28.75 2.12
N LEU A 94 13.17 -27.62 1.41
CA LEU A 94 12.06 -26.97 0.72
C LEU A 94 11.44 -27.90 -0.31
N GLN A 95 12.26 -28.48 -1.19
CA GLN A 95 11.78 -29.38 -2.24
C GLN A 95 11.10 -30.62 -1.65
N PHE A 96 11.74 -31.26 -0.68
CA PHE A 96 11.17 -32.44 -0.01
C PHE A 96 9.80 -32.15 0.61
N ARG A 97 9.62 -30.98 1.24
CA ARG A 97 8.33 -30.57 1.80
C ARG A 97 7.27 -30.38 0.70
N VAL A 98 7.64 -29.79 -0.43
CA VAL A 98 6.72 -29.64 -1.58
C VAL A 98 6.30 -31.01 -2.11
N ASP A 99 7.26 -31.92 -2.31
CA ASP A 99 6.99 -33.26 -2.85
C ASP A 99 6.04 -34.04 -1.94
N VAL A 100 6.31 -34.09 -0.63
CA VAL A 100 5.44 -34.76 0.35
C VAL A 100 4.03 -34.16 0.35
N CYS A 101 3.90 -32.83 0.30
CA CYS A 101 2.59 -32.18 0.24
C CYS A 101 1.83 -32.53 -1.05
N MET A 102 2.52 -32.56 -2.19
CA MET A 102 1.92 -32.92 -3.48
C MET A 102 1.47 -34.38 -3.50
N ASP A 103 2.28 -35.29 -2.94
CA ASP A 103 1.94 -36.71 -2.81
C ASP A 103 0.71 -36.91 -1.91
N LEU A 104 0.66 -36.23 -0.77
CA LEU A 104 -0.49 -36.27 0.14
C LEU A 104 -1.76 -35.74 -0.55
N MET A 105 -1.66 -34.61 -1.25
CA MET A 105 -2.78 -34.01 -1.99
C MET A 105 -3.29 -34.91 -3.12
N THR A 106 -2.40 -35.57 -3.85
CA THR A 106 -2.76 -36.39 -5.03
C THR A 106 -3.25 -37.78 -4.64
N SER A 107 -2.65 -38.38 -3.62
CA SER A 107 -3.02 -39.71 -3.11
C SER A 107 -4.32 -39.67 -2.31
N HIS A 108 -4.64 -38.52 -1.70
CA HIS A 108 -5.82 -38.36 -0.88
C HIS A 108 -6.69 -37.18 -1.35
N ARG A 109 -7.19 -37.28 -2.59
CA ARG A 109 -7.98 -36.22 -3.25
C ARG A 109 -9.29 -35.87 -2.55
N ASN A 110 -9.80 -36.74 -1.68
CA ASN A 110 -10.94 -36.46 -0.83
C ASN A 110 -10.47 -36.38 0.63
N TYR A 111 -11.19 -35.67 1.49
CA TYR A 111 -10.82 -35.50 2.90
C TYR A 111 -11.26 -36.67 3.81
N GLN A 112 -11.68 -37.81 3.25
CA GLN A 112 -12.23 -38.91 4.08
C GLN A 112 -11.18 -39.61 4.94
N TRP A 113 -9.92 -39.64 4.49
CA TRP A 113 -8.80 -40.18 5.24
C TRP A 113 -8.51 -39.40 6.54
N LEU A 114 -8.81 -38.10 6.58
CA LEU A 114 -8.63 -37.27 7.79
C LEU A 114 -9.46 -37.78 8.97
N ARG A 115 -10.56 -38.51 8.72
CA ARG A 115 -11.39 -39.09 9.78
C ARG A 115 -10.64 -40.14 10.60
N ASN A 116 -9.63 -40.78 10.02
CA ASN A 116 -8.83 -41.82 10.66
C ASN A 116 -7.42 -41.33 11.01
N LEU A 117 -7.11 -40.05 10.76
CA LEU A 117 -5.80 -39.48 11.06
C LEU A 117 -5.68 -39.22 12.57
N ILE A 118 -4.69 -39.84 13.20
CA ILE A 118 -4.33 -39.61 14.59
C ILE A 118 -2.94 -38.95 14.59
N THR A 119 -2.82 -37.80 15.26
CA THR A 119 -1.56 -37.07 15.42
C THR A 119 -1.30 -36.78 16.89
N GLY A 120 -0.03 -36.54 17.25
CA GLY A 120 0.39 -36.12 18.58
C GLY A 120 1.67 -35.30 18.50
N ASP A 121 1.82 -34.34 19.40
CA ASP A 121 3.01 -33.50 19.55
C ASP A 121 3.21 -33.17 21.03
N GLU A 122 4.46 -32.98 21.43
CA GLU A 122 4.84 -32.71 22.83
C GLU A 122 5.07 -31.21 23.01
N ASN A 123 4.40 -30.61 24.01
CA ASN A 123 4.56 -29.21 24.35
C ASN A 123 5.03 -29.05 25.80
N TRP A 124 6.00 -28.16 26.01
CA TRP A 124 6.48 -27.82 27.34
C TRP A 124 5.42 -27.04 28.12
N VAL A 125 5.13 -27.47 29.35
CA VAL A 125 4.31 -26.72 30.30
C VAL A 125 5.22 -26.29 31.44
N LEU A 126 5.35 -24.98 31.63
CA LEU A 126 6.09 -24.44 32.77
C LEU A 126 5.22 -24.54 34.04
N PRO A 127 5.78 -24.96 35.19
CA PRO A 127 5.08 -25.04 36.46
C PRO A 127 4.82 -23.67 37.09
#